data_AF-A0A8I0L757-F1
#
_entry.id   AF-A0A8I0L757-F1
#
_cell.length_a   1.000
_cell.length_b   1.000
_cell.length_c   1.000
_cell.angle_alpha   90.00
_cell.angle_beta   90.00
_cell.angle_gamma   90.00
#
_symmetry.space_group_name_H-M   'P 1'
#
loop_
_entity.id
_entity.type
_entity.pdbx_description
1 polymer ?
#
loop_
_entity_poly.entity_id
_entity_poly.type
_entity_poly.pdbx_seq_one_letter_code
_entity_poly.pdbx_strand_id
1 'polypeptide(L)' 'MIREFQRDDINKVADIWLDTNIKAHNFIPAEYWKSNFKSVKEALLLAEVYVYEYD' A
#
# COMPACT_ATOMS: atom_id res chain seq x y z
N MET A 1 6.68 -6.84 15.72
CA MET A 1 7.96 -7.18 15.05
C MET A 1 7.99 -6.58 13.64
N ILE A 2 9.17 -6.27 13.09
CA ILE A 2 9.32 -5.98 11.64
C ILE A 2 9.68 -7.30 10.96
N ARG A 3 9.00 -7.64 9.87
CA ARG A 3 9.28 -8.83 9.06
C ARG A 3 9.10 -8.56 7.56
N GLU A 4 9.61 -9.46 6.74
CA GLU A 4 9.36 -9.44 5.30
C GLU A 4 7.86 -9.60 5.00
N PHE A 5 7.42 -8.86 3.99
CA PHE A 5 6.08 -8.95 3.42
C PHE A 5 5.76 -10.38 2.95
N GLN A 6 4.57 -10.86 3.27
CA GLN A 6 4.00 -12.11 2.77
C GLN A 6 2.84 -11.80 1.83
N ARG A 7 2.55 -12.71 0.88
CA ARG A 7 1.46 -12.50 -0.09
C ARG A 7 0.11 -12.22 0.56
N ASP A 8 -0.14 -12.79 1.74
CA ASP A 8 -1.40 -12.59 2.48
C ASP A 8 -1.52 -11.16 3.05
N ASP A 9 -0.43 -10.41 3.16
CA ASP A 9 -0.44 -9.02 3.61
C ASP A 9 -0.90 -8.05 2.50
N ILE A 10 -0.97 -8.50 1.23
CA ILE A 10 -1.12 -7.60 0.07
C ILE A 10 -2.31 -6.67 0.15
N ASN A 11 -3.44 -7.17 0.66
CA ASN A 11 -4.65 -6.37 0.77
C ASN A 11 -4.46 -5.25 1.80
N LYS A 12 -3.95 -5.59 3.00
CA LYS A 12 -3.72 -4.61 4.07
C LYS A 12 -2.67 -3.57 3.67
N VAL A 13 -1.56 -4.00 3.07
CA VAL A 13 -0.49 -3.08 2.64
C VAL A 13 -0.98 -2.14 1.53
N ALA A 14 -1.72 -2.66 0.54
CA ALA A 14 -2.29 -1.83 -0.52
C ALA A 14 -3.30 -0.82 0.06
N ASP A 15 -4.16 -1.24 0.99
CA ASP A 15 -5.14 -0.35 1.62
C ASP A 15 -4.46 0.77 2.43
N ILE A 16 -3.41 0.44 3.19
CA ILE A 16 -2.57 1.43 3.88
C ILE A 16 -1.97 2.41 2.89
N TRP A 17 -1.40 1.91 1.79
CA TRP A 17 -0.83 2.75 0.74
C TRP A 17 -1.88 3.71 0.18
N LEU A 18 -3.09 3.24 -0.15
CA LEU A 18 -4.14 4.07 -0.75
C LEU A 18 -4.63 5.14 0.23
N ASP A 19 -5.01 4.75 1.45
CA ASP A 19 -5.53 5.66 2.47
C ASP A 19 -4.50 6.73 2.84
N THR A 20 -3.26 6.30 3.07
CA THR A 20 -2.17 7.22 3.47
C THR A 20 -1.83 8.19 2.35
N ASN A 21 -1.77 7.74 1.09
CA ASN A 21 -1.47 8.64 -0.03
C ASN A 21 -2.59 9.66 -0.28
N ILE A 22 -3.86 9.26 -0.18
CA ILE A 22 -4.99 10.21 -0.27
C ILE A 22 -4.90 11.29 0.82
N LYS A 23 -4.55 10.90 2.05
CA LYS A 23 -4.45 11.83 3.19
C LYS A 23 -3.22 12.73 3.11
N ALA A 24 -2.05 12.16 2.89
CA ALA A 24 -0.77 12.88 2.88
C ALA A 24 -0.64 13.80 1.66
N HIS A 25 -1.21 13.39 0.53
CA HIS A 25 -1.14 14.11 -0.74
C HIS A 25 -2.52 14.60 -1.17
N ASN A 26 -3.30 15.18 -0.24
CA ASN A 26 -4.65 15.70 -0.51
C ASN A 26 -4.69 16.86 -1.53
N PHE A 27 -3.53 17.40 -1.92
CA PHE A 27 -3.36 18.34 -3.02
C PHE A 27 -3.43 17.66 -4.41
N ILE A 28 -3.34 16.34 -4.48
CA ILE A 28 -3.60 15.51 -5.67
C ILE A 28 -5.01 14.93 -5.55
N PRO A 29 -5.84 14.95 -6.62
CA PRO A 29 -7.18 14.37 -6.58
C PRO A 29 -7.18 12.91 -6.15
N ALA A 30 -8.09 12.53 -5.25
CA ALA A 30 -8.21 11.14 -4.75
C ALA A 30 -8.35 10.11 -5.88
N GLU A 31 -8.95 10.49 -7.00
CA GLU A 31 -9.15 9.63 -8.17
C GLU A 31 -7.83 9.20 -8.84
N TYR A 32 -6.78 10.01 -8.73
CA TYR A 32 -5.45 9.62 -9.21
C TYR A 32 -4.95 8.38 -8.45
N TRP A 33 -5.06 8.36 -7.13
CA TRP A 33 -4.63 7.23 -6.31
C TRP A 33 -5.50 6.00 -6.55
N LYS A 34 -6.82 6.18 -6.63
CA LYS A 34 -7.78 5.08 -6.90
C LYS A 34 -7.57 4.45 -8.26
N SER A 35 -7.36 5.24 -9.30
CA SER A 35 -7.12 4.75 -10.66
C SER A 35 -5.80 3.98 -10.79
N ASN A 36 -4.80 4.31 -9.97
CA ASN A 36 -3.52 3.60 -9.94
C ASN A 36 -3.46 2.43 -8.93
N PHE A 37 -4.50 2.24 -8.11
CA PHE A 37 -4.50 1.27 -7.01
C PHE A 37 -4.17 -0.15 -7.45
N LYS A 38 -4.78 -0.62 -8.55
CA LYS A 38 -4.54 -1.97 -9.08
C LYS A 38 -3.08 -2.14 -9.50
N SER A 39 -2.54 -1.21 -10.28
CA SER A 39 -1.16 -1.26 -10.77
C SER A 39 -0.14 -1.19 -9.63
N VAL A 40 -0.39 -0.36 -8.61
CA VAL A 40 0.50 -0.29 -7.45
C VAL A 40 0.42 -1.56 -6.60
N LYS A 41 -0.77 -2.14 -6.42
CA LYS A 41 -0.92 -3.44 -5.74
C LYS A 41 -0.10 -4.53 -6.44
N GLU A 42 -0.09 -4.55 -7.77
CA GLU A 42 0.74 -5.47 -8.55
C GLU A 42 2.23 -5.17 -8.37
N ALA A 43 2.63 -3.89 -8.36
CA ALA A 43 4.02 -3.49 -8.14
C ALA A 43 4.53 -3.84 -6.73
N LEU A 44 3.69 -3.75 -5.70
CA LEU A 44 4.04 -4.13 -4.33
C LEU A 44 4.39 -5.62 -4.20
N LEU A 45 3.82 -6.49 -5.04
CA LEU A 45 4.17 -7.92 -5.07
C LEU A 45 5.57 -8.19 -5.64
N LEU A 46 6.14 -7.23 -6.36
CA LEU A 46 7.46 -7.31 -7.00
C LEU A 46 8.53 -6.48 -6.25
N ALA A 47 8.12 -5.67 -5.28
CA ALA A 47 9.00 -4.81 -4.52
C ALA A 47 9.50 -5.50 -3.25
N GLU A 48 10.64 -5.04 -2.73
CA GLU A 48 11.07 -5.36 -1.37
C GLU A 48 10.23 -4.54 -0.38
N VAL A 49 9.41 -5.23 0.41
CA VAL A 49 8.49 -4.61 1.38
C VAL A 49 8.66 -5.29 2.73
N TYR A 50 8.71 -4.49 3.79
CA TYR A 50 8.69 -4.96 5.17
C TYR A 50 7.40 -4.48 5.83
N VAL A 51 6.80 -5.34 6.64
CA VAL A 51 5.62 -5.02 7.43
C VAL A 51 5.99 -4.99 8.89
N TYR A 52 5.37 -4.05 9.62
CA TYR A 52 5.41 -4.02 11.07
C TYR A 52 4.08 -4.54 11.61
N GLU A 53 4.15 -5.51 12.51
CA GLU A 53 3.01 -6.10 13.20
C GLU A 53 3.17 -5.94 14.72
N TYR A 54 2.07 -5.64 15.40
CA TYR A 54 2.03 -5.63 16.86
C TYR A 54 1.37 -6.94 17.31
N ASP A 55 1.95 -7.61 18.31
CA ASP A 55 1.37 -8.83 18.89
C ASP A 55 0.08 -8.52 19.68
#